data_AF-A0A930WHD3-F1
#
_entry.id   AF-A0A930WHD3-F1
#
_cell.length_a   1.000
_cell.length_b   1.000
_cell.length_c   1.000
_cell.angle_alpha   90.00
_cell.angle_beta   90.00
_cell.angle_gamma   90.00
#
_symmetry.space_group_name_H-M   'P 1'
#
loop_
_entity.id
_entity.type
_entity.pdbx_description
1 polymer ?
#
loop_
_entity_poly.entity_id
_entity_poly.type
_entity_poly.pdbx_seq_one_letter_code
_entity_poly.pdbx_strand_id
1 'polypeptide(L)'
;MSKKLQRKKQLRNSLRRSGAFSTTVTKVVEETKKVVKHAEKSASQAGKVVSKKVEQAVEATKEQAQKVANSVEDFAATLGGLSVDRAKTFYDEGIKSASDFKNWTEKELLALKGIGPATIKKLKEHGISFK
;
A
#
# COMPACT_ATOMS: atom_id res chain seq x y z
N MET A 1 -35.36 -22.13 30.87
CA MET A 1 -34.43 -21.04 30.45
C MET A 1 -33.44 -21.42 29.33
N SER A 2 -33.19 -22.71 29.04
CA SER A 2 -32.13 -23.18 28.11
C SER A 2 -32.40 -22.98 26.61
N LYS A 3 -33.67 -23.06 26.15
CA LYS A 3 -34.03 -22.93 24.72
C LYS A 3 -33.66 -21.56 24.10
N LYS A 4 -33.73 -20.48 24.89
CA LYS A 4 -33.38 -19.11 24.46
C LYS A 4 -31.88 -18.96 24.19
N LEU A 5 -31.04 -19.63 24.98
CA LEU A 5 -29.58 -19.64 24.84
C LEU A 5 -29.16 -20.38 23.54
N GLN A 6 -29.81 -21.50 23.24
CA GLN A 6 -29.54 -22.28 22.04
C GLN A 6 -29.95 -21.53 20.76
N ARG A 7 -31.10 -20.84 20.76
CA ARG A 7 -31.53 -20.01 19.62
C ARG A 7 -30.52 -18.90 19.31
N LYS A 8 -29.99 -18.22 20.35
CA LYS A 8 -28.94 -17.20 20.18
C LYS A 8 -27.65 -17.79 19.59
N LYS A 9 -27.25 -18.99 20.02
CA LYS A 9 -26.08 -19.70 19.48
C LYS A 9 -26.27 -20.07 18.01
N GLN A 10 -27.44 -20.59 17.64
CA GLN A 10 -27.76 -20.93 16.25
C GLN A 10 -27.76 -19.69 15.34
N LEU A 11 -28.34 -18.57 15.80
CA LEU A 11 -28.38 -17.33 15.04
C LEU A 11 -26.97 -16.73 14.82
N ARG A 12 -26.11 -16.77 15.85
CA ARG A 12 -24.72 -16.31 15.72
C ARG A 12 -23.94 -17.18 14.73
N ASN A 13 -24.17 -18.49 14.74
CA ASN A 13 -23.47 -19.41 13.86
C ASN A 13 -23.93 -19.27 12.40
N SER A 14 -25.23 -19.08 12.15
CA SER A 14 -25.75 -18.80 10.81
C SER A 14 -25.19 -17.48 10.27
N LEU A 15 -25.11 -16.44 11.10
CA LEU A 15 -24.61 -15.12 10.70
C LEU A 15 -23.09 -15.10 10.46
N ARG A 16 -22.32 -15.95 11.15
CA ARG A 16 -20.90 -16.22 10.84
C ARG A 16 -20.74 -16.95 9.50
N ARG A 17 -21.55 -17.98 9.25
CA ARG A 17 -21.52 -18.77 7.99
C ARG A 17 -21.97 -17.96 6.78
N SER A 18 -22.92 -17.03 6.95
CA SER A 18 -23.38 -16.15 5.89
C SER A 18 -22.44 -14.98 5.60
N GLY A 19 -21.30 -14.89 6.30
CA GLY A 19 -20.31 -13.82 6.09
C GLY A 19 -20.83 -12.43 6.45
N ALA A 20 -21.93 -12.30 7.20
CA ALA A 20 -22.51 -10.99 7.54
C ALA A 20 -21.60 -10.17 8.47
N PHE A 21 -20.62 -10.81 9.11
CA PHE A 21 -19.56 -10.18 9.91
C PHE A 21 -18.21 -10.19 9.21
N SER A 22 -18.16 -10.42 7.89
CA SER A 22 -16.92 -10.40 7.14
C SER A 22 -16.34 -8.98 7.14
N THR A 23 -15.06 -8.86 7.52
CA THR A 23 -14.35 -7.57 7.54
C THR A 23 -14.15 -7.07 6.11
N THR A 24 -14.03 -5.76 5.94
CA THR A 24 -13.90 -5.08 4.64
C THR A 24 -12.85 -5.72 3.71
N VAL A 25 -11.74 -6.20 4.27
CA VAL A 25 -10.67 -6.93 3.55
C VAL A 25 -11.18 -8.22 2.89
N THR A 26 -12.07 -8.96 3.56
CA THR A 26 -12.63 -10.21 3.01
C THR A 26 -13.70 -9.98 1.94
N LYS A 27 -14.48 -8.89 2.03
CA LYS A 27 -15.40 -8.48 0.95
C LYS A 27 -14.67 -8.12 -0.33
N VAL A 28 -13.57 -7.38 -0.24
CA VAL A 28 -12.73 -7.03 -1.39
C VAL A 28 -12.13 -8.28 -2.05
N VAL A 29 -11.77 -9.31 -1.27
CA VAL A 29 -11.28 -10.60 -1.80
C VAL A 29 -12.39 -11.43 -2.48
N GLU A 30 -13.62 -11.42 -1.98
CA GLU A 30 -14.74 -12.11 -2.63
C GLU A 30 -15.24 -11.39 -3.90
N GLU A 31 -15.25 -10.05 -3.89
CA GLU A 31 -15.59 -9.23 -5.06
C GLU A 31 -14.55 -9.41 -6.17
N THR A 32 -13.26 -9.42 -5.84
CA THR A 32 -12.19 -9.71 -6.82
C THR A 32 -12.29 -11.13 -7.37
N LYS A 33 -12.62 -12.15 -6.56
CA LYS A 33 -12.88 -13.51 -7.06
C LYS A 33 -14.08 -13.60 -8.00
N LYS A 34 -15.13 -12.81 -7.78
CA LYS A 34 -16.29 -12.77 -8.71
C LYS A 34 -15.96 -12.07 -10.03
N VAL A 35 -15.18 -10.98 -10.00
CA VAL A 35 -14.75 -10.25 -11.21
C VAL A 35 -13.84 -11.11 -12.07
N VAL A 36 -12.92 -11.88 -11.46
CA VAL A 36 -12.06 -12.84 -12.19
C VAL A 36 -12.90 -13.93 -12.87
N LYS A 37 -13.94 -14.43 -12.21
CA LYS A 37 -14.83 -15.48 -12.77
C LYS A 37 -15.75 -14.98 -13.90
N HIS A 38 -16.07 -13.69 -13.93
CA HIS A 38 -16.76 -13.05 -15.06
C HIS A 38 -15.81 -12.76 -16.22
N ALA A 39 -14.57 -12.33 -15.93
CA ALA A 39 -13.54 -12.13 -16.94
C ALA A 39 -13.17 -13.44 -17.65
N GLU A 40 -13.14 -14.57 -16.94
CA GLU A 40 -12.85 -15.90 -17.51
C GLU A 40 -13.94 -16.37 -18.48
N LYS A 41 -15.22 -16.06 -18.20
CA LYS A 41 -16.33 -16.36 -19.13
C LYS A 41 -16.33 -15.45 -20.37
N SER A 42 -15.94 -14.19 -20.22
CA SER A 42 -15.81 -13.26 -21.36
C SER A 42 -14.54 -13.50 -22.19
N ALA A 43 -13.51 -14.11 -21.62
CA ALA A 43 -12.23 -14.39 -22.29
C ALA A 43 -12.25 -15.65 -23.18
N SER A 44 -13.28 -16.51 -23.08
CA SER A 44 -13.35 -17.74 -23.88
C SER A 44 -13.68 -17.52 -25.36
N GLN A 45 -13.93 -16.28 -25.81
CA GLN A 45 -14.26 -15.98 -27.21
C GLN A 45 -13.19 -15.18 -27.98
N ALA A 46 -12.10 -14.76 -27.31
CA ALA A 46 -11.01 -14.01 -27.93
C ALA A 46 -9.62 -14.56 -27.53
N GLY A 47 -9.50 -15.88 -27.46
CA GLY A 47 -8.24 -16.56 -27.23
C GLY A 47 -7.39 -16.56 -28.50
N LYS A 48 -6.36 -15.68 -28.56
CA LYS A 48 -5.00 -16.03 -29.02
C LYS A 48 -3.98 -14.88 -29.15
N VAL A 49 -4.32 -13.61 -28.92
CA VAL A 49 -3.36 -12.52 -29.25
C VAL A 49 -2.98 -11.58 -28.09
N VAL A 50 -3.58 -11.67 -26.91
CA VAL A 50 -3.31 -10.71 -25.80
C VAL A 50 -2.47 -11.28 -24.65
N SER A 51 -2.31 -12.61 -24.56
CA SER A 51 -1.62 -13.25 -23.43
C SER A 51 -0.13 -12.90 -23.32
N LYS A 52 0.54 -12.56 -24.42
CA LYS A 52 2.00 -12.34 -24.42
C LYS A 52 2.43 -10.92 -24.01
N LYS A 53 1.50 -9.96 -23.89
CA LYS A 53 1.82 -8.56 -23.54
C LYS A 53 1.38 -8.15 -22.13
N VAL A 54 0.47 -8.92 -21.50
CA VAL A 54 0.04 -8.70 -20.11
C VAL A 54 1.00 -9.37 -19.12
N GLU A 55 1.61 -10.51 -19.47
CA GLU A 55 2.62 -11.16 -18.61
C GLU A 55 3.88 -10.28 -18.44
N GLN A 56 4.33 -9.60 -19.50
CA GLN A 56 5.45 -8.67 -19.42
C GLN A 56 5.14 -7.41 -18.58
N ALA A 57 3.87 -7.02 -18.45
CA ALA A 57 3.48 -5.89 -17.61
C ALA A 57 3.36 -6.26 -16.12
N VAL A 58 2.97 -7.50 -15.80
CA VAL A 58 2.86 -7.97 -14.41
C VAL A 58 4.24 -8.25 -13.80
N GLU A 59 5.18 -8.80 -14.57
CA GLU A 59 6.58 -8.94 -14.11
C GLU A 59 7.28 -7.59 -13.97
N ALA A 60 7.05 -6.65 -14.90
CA ALA A 60 7.56 -5.28 -14.77
C ALA A 60 7.03 -4.56 -13.51
N THR A 61 5.79 -4.82 -13.08
CA THR A 61 5.27 -4.22 -11.84
C THR A 61 5.79 -4.87 -10.56
N LYS A 62 6.18 -6.14 -10.58
CA LYS A 62 6.77 -6.80 -9.39
C LYS A 62 8.26 -6.44 -9.23
N GLU A 63 8.99 -6.34 -10.33
CA GLU A 63 10.36 -5.81 -10.33
C GLU A 63 10.41 -4.30 -10.10
N GLN A 64 9.45 -3.52 -10.60
CA GLN A 64 9.36 -2.10 -10.26
C GLN A 64 8.93 -1.91 -8.81
N ALA A 65 8.02 -2.72 -8.26
CA ALA A 65 7.69 -2.64 -6.84
C ALA A 65 8.86 -3.04 -5.94
N GLN A 66 9.66 -4.04 -6.32
CA GLN A 66 10.89 -4.40 -5.59
C GLN A 66 12.01 -3.39 -5.78
N LYS A 67 12.22 -2.84 -6.99
CA LYS A 67 13.19 -1.76 -7.22
C LYS A 67 12.77 -0.47 -6.53
N VAL A 68 11.49 -0.15 -6.49
CA VAL A 68 10.96 1.02 -5.75
C VAL A 68 11.05 0.77 -4.26
N ALA A 69 10.80 -0.44 -3.75
CA ALA A 69 11.04 -0.77 -2.34
C ALA A 69 12.53 -0.59 -2.00
N ASN A 70 13.42 -1.26 -2.74
CA ASN A 70 14.87 -1.11 -2.56
C ASN A 70 15.30 0.37 -2.68
N SER A 71 14.74 1.11 -3.64
CA SER A 71 15.01 2.54 -3.82
C SER A 71 14.46 3.42 -2.69
N VAL A 72 13.37 3.03 -2.03
CA VAL A 72 12.85 3.74 -0.85
C VAL A 72 13.73 3.44 0.36
N GLU A 73 14.20 2.20 0.50
CA GLU A 73 15.15 1.81 1.54
C GLU A 73 16.51 2.50 1.35
N ASP A 74 17.03 2.52 0.13
CA ASP A 74 18.28 3.21 -0.24
C ASP A 74 18.16 4.74 -0.04
N PHE A 75 17.00 5.31 -0.39
CA PHE A 75 16.70 6.71 -0.12
C PHE A 75 16.66 6.98 1.39
N ALA A 76 15.99 6.12 2.15
CA ALA A 76 15.93 6.24 3.61
C ALA A 76 17.33 6.16 4.25
N ALA A 77 18.20 5.27 3.74
CA ALA A 77 19.59 5.16 4.15
C ALA A 77 20.38 6.45 3.85
N THR A 78 20.21 7.01 2.65
CA THR A 78 20.86 8.26 2.21
C THR A 78 20.45 9.47 3.05
N LEU A 79 19.20 9.48 3.55
CA LEU A 79 18.67 10.55 4.42
C LEU A 79 18.96 10.36 5.92
N GLY A 80 19.94 9.53 6.27
CA GLY A 80 20.32 9.29 7.66
C GLY A 80 19.63 8.11 8.31
N GLY A 81 19.33 7.06 7.53
CA GLY A 81 18.70 5.84 8.03
C GLY A 81 17.31 6.11 8.59
N LEU A 82 16.49 6.85 7.85
CA LEU A 82 15.09 7.05 8.21
C LEU A 82 14.31 5.73 8.14
N SER A 83 13.20 5.65 8.88
CA SER A 83 12.27 4.53 8.69
C SER A 83 11.70 4.57 7.27
N VAL A 84 11.48 3.40 6.69
CA VAL A 84 10.80 3.23 5.39
C VAL A 84 9.46 3.96 5.37
N ASP A 85 8.75 4.00 6.50
CA ASP A 85 7.48 4.75 6.61
C ASP A 85 7.64 6.26 6.38
N ARG A 86 8.75 6.84 6.86
CA ARG A 86 9.04 8.27 6.69
C ARG A 86 9.52 8.56 5.27
N ALA A 87 10.37 7.68 4.73
CA ALA A 87 10.79 7.77 3.34
C ALA A 87 9.57 7.70 2.42
N LYS A 88 8.60 6.82 2.71
CA LYS A 88 7.35 6.73 1.96
C LYS A 88 6.56 8.03 1.98
N THR A 89 6.43 8.69 3.13
CA THR A 89 5.76 10.00 3.19
C THR A 89 6.47 11.06 2.35
N PHE A 90 7.79 11.03 2.26
CA PHE A 90 8.53 11.93 1.38
C PHE A 90 8.27 11.63 -0.10
N TYR A 91 8.22 10.35 -0.49
CA TYR A 91 7.88 9.94 -1.85
C TYR A 91 6.45 10.35 -2.25
N ASP A 92 5.49 10.22 -1.34
CA ASP A 92 4.09 10.61 -1.57
C ASP A 92 3.97 12.13 -1.82
N GLU A 93 4.81 12.92 -1.16
CA GLU A 93 4.93 14.38 -1.34
C GLU A 93 5.85 14.75 -2.52
N GLY A 94 6.39 13.76 -3.24
CA GLY A 94 7.22 13.96 -4.43
C GLY A 94 8.69 14.26 -4.16
N ILE A 95 9.14 14.15 -2.91
CA ILE A 95 10.56 14.25 -2.53
C ILE A 95 11.22 12.89 -2.75
N LYS A 96 11.90 12.73 -3.89
CA LYS A 96 12.51 11.46 -4.30
C LYS A 96 14.03 11.48 -4.14
N SER A 97 14.63 12.64 -3.90
CA SER A 97 16.07 12.82 -3.81
C SER A 97 16.45 13.91 -2.81
N ALA A 98 17.67 13.84 -2.28
CA ALA A 98 18.23 14.83 -1.35
C ALA A 98 18.17 16.27 -1.92
N SER A 99 18.25 16.39 -3.25
CA SER A 99 18.14 17.67 -3.96
C SER A 99 16.75 18.29 -3.90
N ASP A 100 15.68 17.48 -3.80
CA ASP A 100 14.31 17.97 -3.82
C ASP A 100 13.99 18.78 -2.56
N PHE A 101 14.64 18.45 -1.44
CA PHE A 101 14.47 19.17 -0.17
C PHE A 101 14.82 20.66 -0.25
N LYS A 102 15.61 21.10 -1.24
CA LYS A 102 15.91 22.53 -1.46
C LYS A 102 14.69 23.34 -1.90
N ASN A 103 13.67 22.67 -2.46
CA ASN A 103 12.43 23.33 -2.90
C ASN A 103 11.40 23.41 -1.76
N TRP A 104 11.59 22.63 -0.70
CA TRP A 104 10.68 22.51 0.43
C TRP A 104 11.14 23.34 1.62
N THR A 105 10.18 23.89 2.36
CA THR A 105 10.44 24.63 3.59
C THR A 105 10.42 23.72 4.82
N GLU A 106 11.08 24.14 5.90
CA GLU A 106 11.04 23.41 7.18
C GLU A 106 9.61 23.22 7.72
N LYS A 107 8.72 24.18 7.44
CA LYS A 107 7.33 24.14 7.89
C LYS A 107 6.52 23.09 7.16
N GLU A 108 6.73 22.96 5.85
CA GLU A 108 6.04 21.95 5.04
C GLU A 108 6.49 20.55 5.43
N LEU A 109 7.80 20.35 5.64
CA LEU A 109 8.33 19.08 6.10
C LEU A 109 7.82 18.73 7.51
N LEU A 110 7.67 19.71 8.39
CA LEU A 110 7.10 19.50 9.72
C LEU A 110 5.61 19.15 9.68
N ALA A 111 4.88 19.61 8.66
CA ALA A 111 3.47 19.32 8.48
C ALA A 111 3.23 17.87 7.98
N LEU A 112 4.26 17.22 7.44
CA LEU A 112 4.15 15.84 6.95
C LEU A 112 3.92 14.85 8.09
N LYS A 113 3.01 13.91 7.85
CA LYS A 113 2.61 12.92 8.84
C LYS A 113 3.80 12.06 9.27
N GLY A 114 4.16 12.11 10.56
CA GLY A 114 5.25 11.30 11.10
C GLY A 114 6.64 11.91 10.93
N ILE A 115 6.74 13.10 10.33
CA ILE A 115 7.93 13.94 10.37
C ILE A 115 7.81 14.87 11.58
N GLY A 116 8.93 15.06 12.28
CA GLY A 116 9.00 15.91 13.46
C GLY A 116 10.33 16.66 13.51
N PRO A 117 10.52 17.53 14.50
CA PRO A 117 11.73 18.35 14.61
C PRO A 117 13.01 17.51 14.73
N ALA A 118 12.91 16.32 15.33
CA ALA A 118 14.02 15.36 15.38
C ALA A 118 14.45 14.88 13.99
N THR A 119 13.49 14.64 13.08
CA THR A 119 13.78 14.25 11.71
C THR A 119 14.42 15.40 10.93
N ILE A 120 13.91 16.63 11.10
CA ILE A 120 14.48 17.83 10.45
C ILE A 120 15.92 18.07 10.93
N LYS A 121 16.20 17.90 12.22
CA LYS A 121 17.57 17.99 12.75
C LYS A 121 18.51 16.96 12.10
N LYS A 122 18.09 15.70 12.02
CA LYS A 122 18.87 14.65 11.34
C LYS A 122 19.14 15.00 9.88
N LEU A 123 18.12 15.45 9.15
CA LEU A 123 18.29 15.84 7.74
C LEU A 123 19.33 16.98 7.59
N LYS A 124 19.31 17.98 8.49
CA LYS A 124 20.34 19.04 8.53
C LYS A 124 21.73 18.51 8.85
N GLU A 125 21.86 17.59 9.81
CA GLU A 125 23.13 16.93 10.16
C GLU A 125 23.72 16.15 8.97
N HIS A 126 22.86 15.58 8.13
CA HIS A 126 23.25 14.91 6.89
C HIS A 126 23.51 15.88 5.72
N GLY A 127 23.52 17.19 5.96
CA GLY A 127 23.87 18.20 4.95
C GLY A 127 22.73 18.56 4.00
N ILE A 128 21.49 18.20 4.33
CA ILE A 128 20.31 18.57 3.53
C ILE A 128 19.85 19.96 3.95
N SER A 129 19.88 20.88 2.99
CA SER A 129 19.42 22.25 3.16
C SER A 129 17.99 22.40 2.66
N PHE A 130 17.15 23.08 3.44
CA PHE A 130 15.80 23.47 3.06
C PHE A 130 15.79 24.90 2.51
N LYS A 131 14.66 25.30 1.91
CA LYS A 131 14.42 26.68 1.47
C LYS A 131 14.21 27.64 2.63
#